data_AF-A4FQB3-F1
#
_entry.id   AF-A4FQB3-F1
#
_cell.length_a   1.000
_cell.length_b   1.000
_cell.length_c   1.000
_cell.angle_alpha   90.00
_cell.angle_beta   90.00
_cell.angle_gamma   90.00
#
_symmetry.space_group_name_H-M   'P 1'
#
loop_
_entity.id
_entity.type
_entity.pdbx_description
1 polymer ?
#
loop_
_entity_poly.entity_id
_entity_poly.type
_entity_poly.pdbx_seq_one_letter_code
_entity_poly.pdbx_strand_id
1 'polypeptide(L)'
;MTASVEQRLDAVAHGDMPMLEELAQMHLDTLPNSGLDERTYHLVRLAALIAMDSAPASYLANLKVARDAGLTAEDAQSVCVAIAPIVGSARIVSATGNVLRALGLGEMIPEQG
;
A
#
# COMPACT_ATOMS: atom_id res chain seq x y z
N MET A 1 14.61 -3.56 31.91
CA MET A 1 14.87 -2.12 31.63
C MET A 1 13.87 -1.72 30.55
N THR A 2 12.94 -0.82 30.86
CA THR A 2 11.95 -0.35 29.87
C THR A 2 12.63 0.60 28.89
N ALA A 3 12.49 0.36 27.58
CA ALA A 3 12.99 1.27 26.55
C ALA A 3 12.38 2.67 26.74
N SER A 4 13.16 3.72 26.47
CA SER A 4 12.64 5.10 26.56
C SER A 4 11.55 5.33 25.51
N VAL A 5 10.74 6.37 25.70
CA VAL A 5 9.67 6.73 24.77
C VAL A 5 10.24 7.02 23.38
N GLU A 6 11.38 7.70 23.31
CA GLU A 6 12.08 8.00 22.07
C GLU A 6 12.50 6.73 21.34
N GLN A 7 13.03 5.72 22.04
CA GLN A 7 13.41 4.44 21.44
C GLN A 7 12.19 3.68 20.91
N ARG A 8 11.05 3.75 21.60
CA ARG A 8 9.80 3.15 21.13
C ARG A 8 9.22 3.86 19.92
N LEU A 9 9.28 5.20 19.88
CA LEU A 9 8.82 5.99 18.74
C LEU A 9 9.72 5.79 17.52
N ASP A 10 11.04 5.68 17.73
CA ASP A 10 12.01 5.38 16.69
C ASP A 10 11.77 3.99 16.09
N ALA A 11 11.52 2.99 16.95
CA ALA A 11 11.12 1.64 16.53
C ALA A 11 9.83 1.66 15.69
N VAL A 12 8.81 2.43 16.10
CA VAL A 12 7.57 2.59 15.32
C VAL A 12 7.84 3.26 13.97
N ALA A 13 8.67 4.32 13.94
CA ALA A 13 8.99 5.05 12.71
C ALA A 13 9.75 4.19 11.69
N HIS A 14 10.56 3.23 12.17
CA HIS A 14 11.32 2.31 11.34
C HIS A 14 10.60 0.98 11.08
N GLY A 15 9.36 0.83 11.55
CA GLY A 15 8.58 -0.39 11.35
C GLY A 15 9.20 -1.60 12.05
N ASP A 16 9.42 -1.50 13.36
CA ASP A 16 10.00 -2.60 14.13
C ASP A 16 9.20 -3.91 13.97
N MET A 17 9.92 -5.01 13.85
CA MET A 17 9.38 -6.30 13.39
C MET A 17 8.23 -6.85 14.24
N PRO A 18 8.26 -6.78 15.59
CA PRO A 18 7.16 -7.27 16.42
C PRO A 18 5.84 -6.52 16.20
N MET A 19 5.91 -5.19 15.98
CA MET A 19 4.72 -4.39 15.68
C MET A 19 4.19 -4.69 14.27
N LEU A 20 5.08 -4.83 13.28
CA LEU A 20 4.69 -5.21 11.93
C LEU A 20 4.00 -6.58 11.89
N GLU A 21 4.46 -7.52 12.72
CA GLU A 21 3.84 -8.84 12.85
C GLU A 21 2.43 -8.74 13.45
N GLU A 22 2.22 -7.94 14.50
CA GLU A 22 0.90 -7.70 15.08
C GLU A 22 -0.05 -7.02 14.07
N LEU A 23 0.44 -6.03 13.32
CA LEU A 23 -0.32 -5.39 12.24
C LEU A 23 -0.64 -6.36 11.09
N ALA A 24 0.27 -7.27 10.77
CA ALA A 24 0.02 -8.32 9.78
C ALA A 24 -1.05 -9.30 10.29
N GLN A 25 -1.03 -9.65 11.57
CA GLN A 25 -2.04 -10.49 12.21
C GLN A 25 -3.44 -9.86 12.14
N MET A 26 -3.55 -8.54 12.33
CA MET A 26 -4.83 -7.82 12.16
C MET A 26 -5.44 -7.98 10.76
N HIS A 27 -4.64 -8.29 9.74
CA HIS A 27 -5.12 -8.49 8.38
C HIS A 27 -5.42 -9.95 8.01
N LEU A 28 -4.94 -10.94 8.76
CA LEU A 28 -5.01 -12.36 8.38
C LEU A 28 -6.43 -12.82 8.06
N ASP A 29 -7.39 -12.44 8.89
CA ASP A 29 -8.79 -12.87 8.72
C ASP A 29 -9.62 -11.93 7.85
N THR A 30 -9.06 -10.79 7.42
CA THR A 30 -9.86 -9.78 6.70
C THR A 30 -10.24 -10.22 5.28
N LEU A 31 -9.39 -10.98 4.58
CA LEU A 31 -9.74 -11.57 3.29
C LEU A 31 -10.89 -12.57 3.42
N PRO A 32 -10.78 -13.65 4.21
CA PRO A 32 -11.86 -14.63 4.33
C PRO A 32 -13.16 -14.04 4.91
N ASN A 33 -13.07 -13.07 5.82
CA ASN A 33 -14.26 -12.42 6.40
C ASN A 33 -14.94 -11.43 5.45
N SER A 34 -14.24 -10.92 4.43
CA SER A 34 -14.81 -9.95 3.48
C SER A 34 -15.81 -10.56 2.50
N GLY A 35 -15.70 -11.87 2.22
CA GLY A 35 -16.45 -12.55 1.17
C GLY A 35 -16.07 -12.14 -0.26
N LEU A 36 -15.02 -11.33 -0.43
CA LEU A 36 -14.47 -10.96 -1.74
C LEU A 36 -13.54 -12.05 -2.25
N ASP A 37 -13.48 -12.21 -3.58
CA ASP A 37 -12.37 -12.93 -4.19
C ASP A 37 -11.06 -12.16 -3.98
N GLU A 38 -9.94 -12.87 -4.02
CA GLU A 38 -8.62 -12.35 -3.68
C GLU A 38 -8.21 -11.14 -4.54
N ARG A 39 -8.53 -11.18 -5.84
CA ARG A 39 -8.24 -10.08 -6.76
C ARG A 39 -9.05 -8.84 -6.39
N THR A 40 -10.36 -8.98 -6.21
CA THR A 40 -11.23 -7.87 -5.81
C THR A 40 -10.82 -7.28 -4.46
N TYR A 41 -10.48 -8.13 -3.51
CA TYR A 41 -9.99 -7.72 -2.20
C TYR A 41 -8.75 -6.81 -2.30
N HIS A 42 -7.75 -7.19 -3.09
CA HIS A 42 -6.54 -6.37 -3.25
C HIS A 42 -6.76 -5.07 -4.02
N LEU A 43 -7.70 -5.03 -4.97
CA LEU A 43 -8.13 -3.80 -5.63
C LEU A 43 -8.77 -2.81 -4.64
N VAL A 44 -9.66 -3.31 -3.78
CA VAL A 44 -10.31 -2.49 -2.74
C VAL A 44 -9.27 -1.95 -1.75
N ARG A 45 -8.32 -2.78 -1.33
CA ARG A 45 -7.22 -2.34 -0.47
C ARG A 45 -6.36 -1.27 -1.14
N LEU A 46 -6.01 -1.45 -2.42
CA LEU A 46 -5.26 -0.45 -3.15
C LEU A 46 -6.01 0.90 -3.21
N ALA A 47 -7.30 0.88 -3.53
CA ALA A 47 -8.13 2.08 -3.55
C ALA A 47 -8.15 2.79 -2.18
N ALA A 48 -8.27 2.02 -1.09
CA ALA A 48 -8.23 2.56 0.27
C ALA A 48 -6.87 3.19 0.62
N LEU A 49 -5.76 2.53 0.25
CA LEU A 49 -4.41 3.06 0.47
C LEU A 49 -4.20 4.40 -0.25
N ILE A 50 -4.68 4.49 -1.50
CA ILE A 50 -4.67 5.74 -2.30
C ILE A 50 -5.50 6.81 -1.60
N ALA A 51 -6.75 6.51 -1.23
CA ALA A 51 -7.64 7.47 -0.59
C ALA A 51 -7.05 8.06 0.71
N MET A 52 -6.38 7.20 1.47
CA MET A 52 -5.74 7.54 2.74
C MET A 52 -4.37 8.22 2.61
N ASP A 53 -3.79 8.30 1.41
CA ASP A 53 -2.41 8.77 1.21
C ASP A 53 -1.41 8.01 2.08
N SER A 54 -1.56 6.68 2.06
CA SER A 54 -0.84 5.82 3.00
C SER A 54 0.68 5.93 2.85
N ALA A 55 1.43 5.50 3.87
CA ALA A 55 2.88 5.44 3.77
C ALA A 55 3.34 4.51 2.62
N PRO A 56 4.47 4.79 1.94
CA PRO A 56 4.97 3.99 0.81
C PRO A 56 5.07 2.48 1.09
N ALA A 57 5.49 2.11 2.30
CA ALA A 57 5.57 0.72 2.75
C ALA A 57 4.23 -0.04 2.67
N SER A 58 3.11 0.66 2.83
CA SER A 58 1.77 0.06 2.78
C SER A 58 1.39 -0.36 1.35
N TYR A 59 1.79 0.42 0.33
CA TYR A 59 1.62 0.05 -1.07
C TYR A 59 2.46 -1.18 -1.43
N LEU A 60 3.73 -1.20 -0.98
CA LEU A 60 4.63 -2.33 -1.16
C LEU A 60 4.05 -3.61 -0.56
N ALA A 61 3.60 -3.55 0.70
CA ALA A 61 3.03 -4.70 1.40
C ALA A 61 1.79 -5.26 0.69
N ASN A 62 0.86 -4.39 0.25
CA ASN A 62 -0.34 -4.83 -0.45
C ASN A 62 -0.03 -5.37 -1.86
N LEU A 63 0.74 -4.63 -2.66
CA LEU A 63 0.99 -4.97 -4.06
C LEU A 63 1.90 -6.20 -4.22
N LYS A 64 2.78 -6.48 -3.26
CA LYS A 64 3.58 -7.72 -3.25
C LYS A 64 2.68 -8.96 -3.25
N VAL A 65 1.67 -8.99 -2.38
CA VAL A 65 0.70 -10.10 -2.30
C VAL A 65 -0.29 -10.06 -3.46
N ALA A 66 -0.76 -8.87 -3.83
CA ALA A 66 -1.71 -8.72 -4.92
C ALA A 66 -1.18 -9.22 -6.28
N ARG A 67 0.13 -9.13 -6.51
CA ARG A 67 0.76 -9.67 -7.72
C ARG A 67 0.64 -11.19 -7.80
N ASP A 68 0.76 -11.89 -6.68
CA ASP A 68 0.56 -13.34 -6.62
C ASP A 68 -0.90 -13.70 -6.93
N ALA A 69 -1.84 -12.81 -6.59
CA ALA A 69 -3.26 -12.87 -6.96
C ALA A 69 -3.57 -12.36 -8.40
N GLY A 70 -2.54 -12.10 -9.21
CA GLY A 70 -2.68 -11.71 -10.63
C GLY A 70 -3.00 -10.23 -10.88
N LEU A 71 -2.81 -9.36 -9.89
CA LEU A 71 -3.01 -7.91 -10.05
C LEU A 71 -1.86 -7.29 -10.85
N THR A 72 -2.18 -6.53 -11.90
CA THR A 72 -1.18 -5.94 -12.82
C THR A 72 -1.00 -4.42 -12.63
N ALA A 73 -0.07 -3.83 -13.38
CA ALA A 73 0.10 -2.38 -13.40
C ALA A 73 -1.12 -1.67 -14.03
N GLU A 74 -1.72 -2.29 -15.05
CA GLU A 74 -2.95 -1.82 -15.71
C GLU A 74 -4.14 -1.82 -14.74
N ASP A 75 -4.20 -2.80 -13.83
CA ASP A 75 -5.21 -2.82 -12.77
C ASP A 75 -5.06 -1.65 -11.81
N ALA A 76 -3.82 -1.35 -11.39
CA ALA A 76 -3.55 -0.21 -10.53
C ALA A 76 -3.89 1.13 -11.22
N GLN A 77 -3.56 1.25 -12.52
CA GLN A 77 -3.98 2.40 -13.31
C GLN A 77 -5.51 2.52 -13.38
N SER A 78 -6.20 1.39 -13.61
CA SER A 78 -7.67 1.35 -13.67
C SER A 78 -8.31 1.80 -12.36
N VAL A 79 -7.75 1.40 -11.21
CA VAL A 79 -8.17 1.89 -9.88
C VAL A 79 -7.98 3.40 -9.77
N CYS A 80 -6.80 3.92 -10.13
CA CYS A 80 -6.53 5.37 -10.11
C CYS A 80 -7.54 6.16 -10.94
N VAL A 81 -7.85 5.70 -12.16
CA VAL A 81 -8.85 6.32 -13.03
C VAL A 81 -10.25 6.25 -12.42
N ALA A 82 -10.63 5.10 -11.87
CA ALA A 82 -11.95 4.89 -11.30
C ALA A 82 -12.22 5.78 -10.08
N ILE A 83 -11.22 5.98 -9.21
CA ILE A 83 -11.38 6.75 -7.97
C ILE A 83 -10.98 8.22 -8.10
N ALA A 84 -10.35 8.65 -9.20
CA ALA A 84 -9.90 10.02 -9.40
C ALA A 84 -10.99 11.09 -9.13
N PRO A 85 -12.26 10.92 -9.55
CA PRO A 85 -13.32 11.88 -9.24
C PRO A 85 -13.68 11.95 -7.75
N ILE A 86 -13.37 10.91 -6.98
CA ILE A 86 -13.69 10.79 -5.55
C ILE A 86 -12.59 11.38 -4.68
N VAL A 87 -11.32 11.07 -4.99
CA VAL A 87 -10.18 11.46 -4.16
C VAL A 87 -9.44 12.72 -4.67
N GLY A 88 -9.71 13.13 -5.90
CA GLY A 88 -9.08 14.28 -6.55
C GLY A 88 -7.68 14.00 -7.12
N SER A 89 -7.25 14.86 -8.05
CA SER A 89 -5.99 14.70 -8.79
C SER A 89 -4.75 14.75 -7.89
N ALA A 90 -4.74 15.59 -6.86
CA ALA A 90 -3.62 15.69 -5.92
C ALA A 90 -3.31 14.35 -5.25
N ARG A 91 -4.35 13.60 -4.84
CA ARG A 91 -4.19 12.30 -4.22
C ARG A 91 -3.69 11.25 -5.21
N ILE A 92 -4.20 11.26 -6.44
CA ILE A 92 -3.73 10.34 -7.50
C ILE A 92 -2.24 10.55 -7.80
N VAL A 93 -1.81 11.81 -7.94
CA VAL A 93 -0.40 12.14 -8.22
C VAL A 93 0.52 11.68 -7.07
N SER A 94 0.14 11.95 -5.81
CA SER A 94 0.89 11.50 -4.62
C SER A 94 1.06 9.97 -4.61
N ALA A 95 -0.03 9.24 -4.86
CA ALA A 95 -0.02 7.78 -4.81
C ALA A 95 0.74 7.13 -5.98
N THR A 96 0.75 7.76 -7.16
CA THR A 96 1.31 7.17 -8.40
C THR A 96 2.79 6.80 -8.24
N GLY A 97 3.61 7.65 -7.61
CA GLY A 97 5.02 7.34 -7.37
C GLY A 97 5.22 6.12 -6.46
N ASN A 98 4.38 5.98 -5.44
CA ASN A 98 4.42 4.83 -4.53
C ASN A 98 3.96 3.53 -5.21
N VAL A 99 2.92 3.60 -6.04
CA VAL A 99 2.42 2.46 -6.83
C VAL A 99 3.49 1.98 -7.82
N LEU A 100 4.11 2.90 -8.58
CA LEU A 100 5.17 2.55 -9.53
C LEU A 100 6.38 1.91 -8.85
N ARG A 101 6.82 2.47 -7.72
CA ARG A 101 7.91 1.90 -6.93
C ARG A 101 7.55 0.51 -6.40
N ALA A 102 6.32 0.33 -5.92
CA ALA A 102 5.85 -0.95 -5.41
C ALA A 102 5.72 -2.04 -6.48
N LEU A 103 5.48 -1.65 -7.74
CA LEU A 103 5.48 -2.55 -8.88
C LEU A 103 6.88 -2.81 -9.47
N GLY A 104 7.93 -2.16 -8.95
CA GLY A 104 9.29 -2.24 -9.51
C GLY A 104 9.48 -1.45 -10.81
N LEU A 105 8.58 -0.52 -11.11
CA LEU A 105 8.61 0.34 -12.31
C LEU A 105 9.19 1.74 -12.03
N GLY A 106 9.49 2.04 -10.77
CA GLY A 106 9.92 3.37 -10.32
C GLY A 106 11.33 3.79 -10.72
N GLU A 107 12.19 2.88 -11.18
CA GLU A 107 13.55 3.20 -11.66
C GLU A 107 13.59 3.65 -13.14
N MET A 108 12.47 3.62 -13.86
CA MET A 108 12.40 3.98 -15.29
C MET A 108 12.00 5.44 -15.57
N ILE A 109 11.99 6.32 -14.55
CA ILE A 109 11.77 7.74 -14.77
C ILE A 109 13.17 8.40 -14.89
N PRO A 110 13.65 8.77 -16.09
CA PRO A 110 14.84 9.59 -16.18
C PRO A 110 14.56 10.91 -15.44
N GLU A 111 15.45 11.24 -14.50
CA GLU A 111 15.54 12.56 -13.88
C GLU A 111 15.50 13.59 -15.02
N GLN A 112 14.45 14.40 -15.08
CA GLN A 112 14.40 15.51 -16.02
C GLN A 112 15.40 16.57 -15.54
N GLY A 113 16.59 16.54 -16.12
CA GLY A 113 17.61 17.59 -16.07
C GLY A 113 17.92 18.08 -17.48
#